data_AF-A0A0A2I502-F1
#
_entry.id   AF-A0A0A2I502-F1
#
_cell.length_a   1.000
_cell.length_b   1.000
_cell.length_c   1.000
_cell.angle_alpha   90.00
_cell.angle_beta   90.00
_cell.angle_gamma   90.00
#
_symmetry.space_group_name_H-M   'P 1'
#
loop_
_entity.id
_entity.type
_entity.pdbx_description
1 polymer ?
#
loop_
_entity_poly.entity_id
_entity_poly.type
_entity_poly.pdbx_seq_one_letter_code
_entity_poly.pdbx_strand_id
1 'polypeptide(L)'
;MWASSMALAGFQLMLGKPGFAFPLHGLGHELSSRYDMTHGVTLALLTPSWMRHTMRTASGYLPLFAGFARSVMGLANRTMSGRQRKQELECR
;
A
#
# COMPACT_ATOMS: atom_id res chain seq x y z
N MET A 1 20.51 3.70 2.22
CA MET A 1 21.20 2.92 1.16
C MET A 1 20.93 1.42 1.27
N TRP A 2 21.15 0.77 2.43
CA TRP A 2 20.99 -0.69 2.54
C TRP A 2 19.56 -1.20 2.35
N ALA A 3 18.55 -0.42 2.76
CA ALA A 3 17.14 -0.77 2.55
C ALA A 3 16.78 -1.00 1.07
N SER A 4 17.32 -0.18 0.16
CA SER A 4 17.10 -0.31 -1.27
C SER A 4 17.72 -1.59 -1.84
N SER A 5 18.94 -1.92 -1.39
CA SER A 5 19.61 -3.18 -1.77
C SER A 5 18.84 -4.39 -1.27
N MET A 6 18.38 -4.36 -0.01
CA MET A 6 17.55 -5.44 0.55
C MET A 6 16.22 -5.59 -0.21
N ALA A 7 15.59 -4.49 -0.63
CA ALA A 7 14.33 -4.51 -1.39
C ALA A 7 14.44 -5.23 -2.76
N LEU A 8 15.65 -5.35 -3.33
CA LEU A 8 15.92 -6.09 -4.57
C LEU A 8 16.82 -7.33 -4.38
N ALA A 9 17.26 -7.62 -3.16
CA ALA A 9 18.12 -8.78 -2.86
C ALA A 9 17.45 -10.15 -3.10
N GLY A 10 16.17 -10.17 -3.47
CA GLY A 10 15.47 -11.36 -3.91
C GLY A 10 14.91 -12.22 -2.78
N PHE A 11 15.32 -12.05 -1.52
CA PHE A 11 14.81 -12.84 -0.39
C PHE A 11 13.29 -12.74 -0.23
N GLN A 12 12.75 -11.52 -0.21
CA GLN A 12 11.31 -11.21 -0.15
C GLN A 12 10.53 -11.67 -1.39
N LEU A 13 11.23 -12.00 -2.48
CA LEU A 13 10.63 -12.51 -3.70
C LEU A 13 10.68 -14.04 -3.70
N MET A 14 11.83 -14.66 -3.47
CA MET A 14 12.04 -16.08 -3.74
C MET A 14 11.70 -16.99 -2.56
N LEU A 15 11.53 -16.49 -1.33
CA LEU A 15 11.14 -17.31 -0.18
C LEU A 15 9.62 -17.46 -0.07
N GLY A 16 9.06 -18.45 -0.77
CA GLY A 16 7.75 -19.03 -0.47
C GLY A 16 6.53 -18.21 -0.88
N LYS A 17 6.70 -17.11 -1.62
CA LYS A 17 5.57 -16.32 -2.15
C LYS A 17 5.26 -16.74 -3.60
N PRO A 18 4.07 -17.26 -3.90
CA PRO A 18 3.72 -17.73 -5.23
C PRO A 18 3.50 -16.57 -6.20
N GLY A 19 4.20 -16.57 -7.33
CA GLY A 19 3.95 -15.69 -8.48
C GLY A 19 4.27 -14.19 -8.26
N PHE A 20 5.29 -13.69 -8.95
CA PHE A 20 5.64 -12.26 -8.94
C PHE A 20 5.14 -11.56 -10.19
N ALA A 21 3.97 -10.95 -10.08
CA ALA A 21 3.56 -9.92 -11.01
C ALA A 21 3.90 -8.54 -10.41
N PHE A 22 4.57 -7.69 -11.18
CA PHE A 22 4.82 -6.29 -10.84
C PHE A 22 3.94 -5.36 -11.68
N PRO A 23 2.60 -5.39 -11.54
CA PRO A 23 1.69 -4.68 -12.42
C PRO A 23 1.92 -3.17 -12.41
N LEU A 24 2.20 -2.61 -11.23
CA LEU A 24 2.54 -1.19 -11.07
C LEU A 24 3.83 -0.80 -11.79
N HIS A 25 4.82 -1.69 -11.85
CA HIS A 25 6.06 -1.41 -12.57
C HIS A 25 5.79 -1.37 -14.08
N GLY A 26 5.04 -2.34 -14.61
CA GLY A 26 4.63 -2.36 -16.02
C GLY A 26 3.89 -1.09 -16.44
N LEU A 27 2.87 -0.68 -15.66
CA LEU A 27 2.14 0.57 -15.90
C LEU A 27 3.05 1.81 -15.77
N GLY A 28 3.95 1.81 -14.78
CA GLY A 28 4.93 2.88 -14.61
C GLY A 28 5.88 3.02 -15.80
N HIS A 29 6.30 1.91 -16.41
CA HIS A 29 7.15 1.92 -17.61
C HIS A 29 6.45 2.56 -18.81
N GLU A 30 5.15 2.33 -18.99
CA GLU A 30 4.38 2.98 -20.06
C GLU A 30 4.28 4.50 -19.84
N LEU A 31 4.04 4.94 -18.59
CA LEU A 31 3.98 6.37 -18.29
C LEU A 31 5.35 7.05 -18.47
N SER A 32 6.42 6.39 -18.03
CA SER A 32 7.79 6.89 -18.24
C SER A 32 8.14 6.96 -19.72
N SER A 33 7.76 5.96 -20.54
CA SER A 33 8.05 5.99 -21.97
C SER A 33 7.26 7.07 -22.72
N ARG A 34 6.04 7.37 -22.27
CA ARG A 34 5.15 8.32 -22.93
C ARG A 34 5.38 9.78 -22.52
N TYR A 35 5.80 10.02 -21.27
CA TYR A 35 5.86 11.37 -20.68
C TYR A 35 7.21 11.72 -20.04
N ASP A 36 8.24 10.90 -20.23
CA ASP A 36 9.59 11.09 -19.65
C ASP A 36 9.58 11.30 -18.12
N MET A 37 8.63 10.67 -17.44
CA MET A 37 8.52 10.74 -15.99
C MET A 37 9.54 9.83 -15.31
N THR A 38 10.14 10.31 -14.23
CA THR A 38 11.08 9.50 -13.43
C THR A 38 10.37 8.27 -12.85
N HIS A 39 11.08 7.13 -12.84
CA HIS A 39 10.48 5.85 -12.46
C HIS A 39 9.86 5.85 -11.04
N GLY A 40 10.50 6.52 -10.08
CA GLY A 40 9.98 6.63 -8.72
C GLY A 40 8.67 7.44 -8.65
N VAL A 41 8.53 8.48 -9.50
CA VAL A 41 7.34 9.33 -9.52
C VAL A 41 6.14 8.59 -10.09
N THR A 42 6.31 7.83 -11.17
CA THR A 42 5.21 7.05 -11.76
C THR A 42 4.69 5.99 -10.79
N LEU A 43 5.60 5.32 -10.07
CA LEU A 43 5.23 4.37 -9.01
C LEU A 43 4.50 5.05 -7.85
N ALA A 44 4.99 6.21 -7.37
CA ALA A 44 4.36 6.95 -6.28
C ALA A 44 2.94 7.42 -6.64
N LEU A 45 2.72 7.81 -7.90
CA LEU A 45 1.42 8.26 -8.40
C LEU A 45 0.41 7.11 -8.49
N LEU A 46 0.84 5.97 -9.05
CA LEU A 46 -0.05 4.83 -9.32
C LEU A 46 -0.39 4.03 -8.06
N THR A 47 0.57 3.88 -7.13
CA THR A 47 0.43 3.05 -5.92
C THR A 47 -0.87 3.31 -5.14
N PRO A 48 -1.21 4.55 -4.71
CA PRO A 48 -2.40 4.77 -3.90
C PRO A 48 -3.71 4.51 -4.66
N SER A 49 -3.75 4.80 -5.95
CA SER A 49 -4.92 4.53 -6.81
C SER A 49 -5.14 3.04 -7.02
N TRP A 50 -4.06 2.30 -7.25
CA TRP A 50 -4.10 0.84 -7.37
C TRP A 50 -4.54 0.19 -6.06
N MET A 51 -4.01 0.61 -4.90
CA MET A 51 -4.44 0.10 -3.60
C MET A 51 -5.95 0.28 -3.38
N ARG A 52 -6.49 1.46 -3.69
CA ARG A 52 -7.95 1.72 -3.61
C ARG A 52 -8.75 0.80 -4.54
N HIS A 53 -8.26 0.61 -5.76
CA HIS A 53 -8.90 -0.27 -6.73
C HIS A 53 -8.92 -1.72 -6.22
N THR A 54 -7.77 -2.25 -5.78
CA THR A 54 -7.64 -3.62 -5.26
C THR A 54 -8.49 -3.87 -4.04
N MET A 55 -8.60 -2.90 -3.11
CA MET A 55 -9.48 -3.04 -1.95
C MET A 55 -10.97 -3.17 -2.34
N ARG A 56 -11.38 -2.56 -3.46
CA ARG A 56 -12.75 -2.68 -3.98
C ARG A 56 -12.97 -3.96 -4.77
N THR A 57 -12.01 -4.38 -5.59
CA THR A 57 -12.18 -5.50 -6.54
C THR A 57 -11.79 -6.85 -5.96
N ALA A 58 -10.90 -6.87 -4.97
CA ALA A 58 -10.37 -8.09 -4.38
C ALA A 58 -10.28 -7.95 -2.84
N SER A 59 -11.44 -8.05 -2.19
CA SER A 59 -11.60 -7.92 -0.74
C SER A 59 -10.77 -8.91 0.08
N GLY A 60 -10.35 -10.03 -0.51
CA GLY A 60 -9.45 -11.01 0.13
C GLY A 60 -8.08 -10.44 0.55
N TYR A 61 -7.63 -9.32 -0.04
CA TYR A 61 -6.37 -8.66 0.31
C TYR A 61 -6.50 -7.60 1.43
N LEU A 62 -7.72 -7.33 1.93
CA LEU A 62 -7.94 -6.35 3.01
C LEU A 62 -7.12 -6.61 4.27
N PRO A 63 -6.95 -7.86 4.76
CA PRO A 63 -6.13 -8.13 5.94
C PRO A 63 -4.66 -7.72 5.76
N LEU A 64 -4.12 -7.82 4.55
CA LEU A 64 -2.75 -7.41 4.23
C LEU A 64 -2.61 -5.88 4.30
N PHE A 65 -3.55 -5.14 3.72
CA PHE A 65 -3.57 -3.68 3.82
C PHE A 65 -3.75 -3.21 5.26
N ALA A 66 -4.58 -3.90 6.06
CA ALA A 66 -4.73 -3.62 7.48
C ALA A 66 -3.43 -3.91 8.26
N GLY A 67 -2.70 -4.97 7.91
CA GLY A 67 -1.37 -5.26 8.45
C GLY A 67 -0.35 -4.17 8.12
N PHE A 68 -0.30 -3.74 6.86
CA PHE A 68 0.55 -2.62 6.42
C PHE A 68 0.22 -1.33 7.19
N ALA A 69 -1.06 -1.00 7.32
CA ALA A 69 -1.51 0.18 8.06
C ALA A 69 -1.05 0.17 9.52
N ARG A 70 -1.13 -0.97 10.21
CA ARG A 70 -0.68 -1.10 11.61
C ARG A 70 0.83 -1.07 11.74
N SER A 71 1.53 -1.90 10.96
CA SER A 71 2.97 -2.15 11.15
C SER A 71 3.86 -1.06 10.55
N VAL A 72 3.42 -0.42 9.46
CA VAL A 72 4.22 0.57 8.72
C VAL A 72 3.72 1.99 8.97
N MET A 73 2.40 2.19 8.92
CA MET A 73 1.80 3.53 9.05
C MET A 73 1.45 3.91 10.49
N GLY A 74 1.67 3.01 11.45
CA GLY A 74 1.40 3.24 12.87
C GLY A 74 -0.08 3.47 13.21
N LEU A 75 -1.00 3.04 12.35
CA LEU A 75 -2.43 3.20 12.59
C LEU A 75 -2.88 2.17 13.64
N ALA A 76 -3.00 2.61 14.89
CA ALA A 76 -3.66 1.81 15.92
C ALA A 76 -5.13 1.59 15.53
N ASN A 77 -5.65 0.40 15.85
CA ASN A 77 -7.10 0.21 15.85
C ASN A 77 -7.66 1.25 16.82
N ARG A 78 -8.24 2.33 16.29
CA ARG A 78 -9.26 3.06 17.03
C ARG A 78 -10.44 2.11 17.15
N THR A 79 -10.35 1.15 18.07
CA THR A 79 -11.52 0.88 18.90
C THR A 79 -11.94 2.26 19.37
N MET A 80 -13.08 2.73 18.90
CA MET A 80 -13.72 3.91 19.46
C MET A 80 -13.80 3.67 20.95
N SER A 81 -12.80 4.17 21.69
CA SER A 81 -12.82 4.19 23.13
C SER A 81 -14.10 4.94 23.49
N GLY A 82 -14.91 4.38 24.38
CA GLY A 82 -16.25 4.89 24.71
C GLY A 82 -16.28 6.38 25.08
N ARG A 83 -15.12 7.00 25.31
CA ARG A 83 -14.91 8.44 25.48
C ARG A 83 -15.27 9.28 24.23
N GLN A 84 -15.02 8.80 23.02
CA GLN A 84 -15.31 9.56 21.80
C GLN A 84 -16.81 9.56 21.44
N ARG A 85 -17.57 8.55 21.90
CA ARG A 85 -19.03 8.50 21.75
C ARG A 85 -19.76 9.53 22.63
N LYS A 86 -19.21 9.87 23.81
CA LYS A 86 -19.81 10.89 24.68
C LYS A 86 -19.67 12.30 24.12
N GLN A 87 -18.52 12.65 23.54
CA GLN A 87 -18.28 13.98 22.99
C GLN A 87 -19.12 14.29 21.74
N GLU A 88 -19.49 13.29 20.94
CA GLU A 88 -20.33 13.49 19.75
C GLU A 88 -21.84 13.51 20.09
N LEU A 89 -22.24 12.96 21.25
CA LEU A 89 -23.62 12.98 21.75
C LEU A 89 -23.91 14.19 22.66
N GLU A 90 -22.91 14.76 23.36
CA GLU A 90 -23.06 16.00 24.14
C GLU A 90 -23.06 17.28 23.27
N CYS A 91 -22.67 17.17 22.00
CA CYS A 91 -22.66 18.28 21.04
C CYS A 91 -23.87 18.27 20.07
N ARG A 92 -24.91 17.48 20.38
CA ARG A 92 -26.23 17.47 19.72
C ARG A 92 -27.30 17.88 20.72
#